data_AF-A0AA39MAV8-F1
#
_entry.id   AF-A0AA39MAV8-F1
#
_cell.length_a   1.000
_cell.length_b   1.000
_cell.length_c   1.000
_cell.angle_alpha   90.00
_cell.angle_beta   90.00
_cell.angle_gamma   90.00
#
_symmetry.space_group_name_H-M   'P 1'
#
loop_
_entity.id
_entity.type
_entity.pdbx_description
1 polymer ?
#
loop_
_entity_poly.entity_id
_entity_poly.type
_entity_poly.pdbx_seq_one_letter_code
_entity_poly.pdbx_strand_id
1 'polypeptide(L)'
;MDAVHSGFGAFLIGLTVLCLPVYIRILYIFVKVPKYRKLQCYRIMAQQGVTHCLMAPYFLFLGVDHFLGYDLCRIGQTSLKLMGACLRSEAIFGFVLALDRLKLICDLTYPKYIHTLLCLFSWCFGATYFSLLMTPNADFTLNITTYSSYFDSTRPYSAYIQQAGYCLVLSCCCLTFLVYSTLVVFLLYRRYKQKLNATYFKEKWIFLQALVRFAFDLSLTILYNFGSSIFGPSVELRIATTICYILNYLFLPPLLYIMMISCYNSSTPLWHMDAVHYTFGASLLILTAVCLPVYMRVIYIFVAVPKYRRLQCYHIMTQQAITHCLMAPYFVFVGIGHFIGDDFYGVGQTSLKLMAACLRSEAIFGFVLALDRLKLICDLRYPNLLHTSLCIFSWCFGIAYFSVLMTPKADFTLNINTYSSYFDNSKPYSSYIQQIGYCTVLVCYSLTFIIYSTLVAYLLHRRYKQMLNANYFKEKWIFLQALVRFAFDLILTIFYNFGSSILGHSTALKIATSICYILNYLFLPPLLYVVIIR
;
A
#
# COMPACT_ATOMS: atom_id res chain seq x y z
N MET A 1 -24.14 -20.40 -5.36
CA MET A 1 -23.49 -19.17 -4.90
C MET A 1 -22.02 -19.28 -5.24
N ASP A 2 -21.47 -18.35 -6.01
CA ASP A 2 -20.14 -18.54 -6.59
C ASP A 2 -19.07 -18.52 -5.50
N ALA A 3 -18.07 -19.40 -5.60
CA ALA A 3 -16.95 -19.48 -4.65
C ALA A 3 -16.23 -18.14 -4.43
N VAL A 4 -16.32 -17.22 -5.42
CA VAL A 4 -15.80 -15.86 -5.33
C VAL A 4 -16.53 -15.02 -4.30
N HIS A 5 -17.87 -15.10 -4.24
CA HIS A 5 -18.68 -14.37 -3.25
C HIS A 5 -18.35 -14.83 -1.84
N SER A 6 -18.37 -16.14 -1.59
CA SER A 6 -18.06 -16.69 -0.27
C SER A 6 -16.62 -16.40 0.15
N GLY A 7 -15.65 -16.50 -0.77
CA GLY A 7 -14.25 -16.18 -0.51
C GLY A 7 -14.03 -14.69 -0.20
N PHE A 8 -14.65 -13.80 -0.96
CA PHE A 8 -14.60 -12.36 -0.71
C PHE A 8 -15.26 -11.99 0.63
N GLY A 9 -16.42 -12.57 0.92
CA GLY A 9 -17.13 -12.36 2.18
C GLY A 9 -16.31 -12.80 3.39
N ALA A 10 -15.76 -14.02 3.35
CA ALA A 10 -14.87 -14.54 4.39
C ALA A 10 -13.63 -13.65 4.60
N PHE A 11 -13.04 -13.15 3.51
CA PHE A 11 -11.91 -12.22 3.57
C PHE A 11 -12.25 -10.93 4.31
N LEU A 12 -13.38 -10.28 3.98
CA LEU A 12 -13.81 -9.05 4.63
C LEU A 12 -14.10 -9.24 6.12
N ILE A 13 -14.78 -10.34 6.49
CA ILE A 13 -15.05 -10.68 7.88
C ILE A 13 -13.73 -10.89 8.63
N GLY A 14 -12.85 -11.74 8.10
CA GLY A 14 -11.57 -12.06 8.73
C GLY A 14 -10.69 -10.84 8.95
N LEU A 15 -10.57 -9.98 7.94
CA LEU A 15 -9.78 -8.75 8.03
C LEU A 15 -10.39 -7.76 9.03
N THR A 16 -11.72 -7.61 9.07
CA THR A 16 -12.40 -6.71 10.01
C THR A 16 -12.26 -7.18 11.46
N VAL A 17 -12.52 -8.46 11.71
CA VAL A 17 -12.44 -9.09 13.05
C VAL A 17 -11.02 -9.03 13.59
N LEU A 18 -10.01 -9.12 12.72
CA LEU A 18 -8.61 -9.02 13.11
C LEU A 18 -8.17 -7.57 13.38
N CYS A 19 -8.48 -6.64 12.49
CA CYS A 19 -7.97 -5.26 12.58
C CYS A 19 -8.71 -4.42 13.63
N LEU A 20 -10.02 -4.63 13.82
CA LEU A 20 -10.83 -3.79 14.69
C LEU A 20 -10.39 -3.82 16.17
N PRO A 21 -10.11 -4.96 16.82
CA PRO A 21 -9.64 -5.00 18.20
C PRO A 21 -8.32 -4.26 18.41
N VAL A 22 -7.39 -4.38 17.47
CA VAL A 22 -6.11 -3.65 17.49
C VAL A 22 -6.37 -2.15 17.45
N TYR A 23 -7.28 -1.71 16.58
CA TYR A 23 -7.66 -0.31 16.46
C TYR A 23 -8.31 0.21 17.76
N ILE A 24 -9.31 -0.51 18.29
CA ILE A 24 -10.00 -0.14 19.54
C ILE A 24 -9.00 0.00 20.69
N ARG A 25 -7.99 -0.89 20.78
CA ARG A 25 -6.93 -0.79 21.79
C ARG A 25 -6.11 0.49 21.65
N ILE A 26 -5.75 0.91 20.44
CA ILE A 26 -5.02 2.17 20.20
C ILE A 26 -5.87 3.37 20.59
N LEU A 27 -7.16 3.38 20.22
CA LEU A 27 -8.09 4.43 20.63
C LEU A 27 -8.24 4.50 22.15
N TYR A 28 -8.34 3.36 22.81
CA TYR A 28 -8.38 3.28 24.27
C TYR A 28 -7.14 3.95 24.89
N ILE A 29 -5.95 3.72 24.34
CA ILE A 29 -4.70 4.38 24.78
C ILE A 29 -4.78 5.91 24.60
N PHE A 30 -5.24 6.39 23.44
CA PHE A 30 -5.37 7.84 23.19
C PHE A 30 -6.35 8.52 24.14
N VAL A 31 -7.45 7.85 24.50
CA VAL A 31 -8.48 8.40 25.40
C VAL A 31 -8.08 8.30 26.87
N LYS A 32 -7.51 7.17 27.29
CA LYS A 32 -7.24 6.87 28.70
C LYS A 32 -5.96 7.54 29.21
N VAL A 33 -4.91 7.62 28.40
CA VAL A 33 -3.61 8.15 28.84
C VAL A 33 -3.61 9.69 28.80
N PRO A 34 -3.46 10.37 29.95
CA PRO A 34 -3.60 11.83 30.03
C PRO A 34 -2.56 12.59 29.20
N LYS A 35 -1.39 11.98 28.95
CA LYS A 35 -0.34 12.55 28.09
C LYS A 35 -0.83 12.79 26.66
N TYR A 36 -1.52 11.82 26.05
CA TYR A 36 -2.07 11.95 24.70
C TYR A 36 -3.33 12.84 24.71
N ARG A 37 -4.21 12.66 25.69
CA ARG A 37 -5.46 13.42 25.80
C ARG A 37 -5.27 14.93 25.90
N LYS A 38 -4.17 15.41 26.50
CA LYS A 38 -3.86 16.84 26.63
C LYS A 38 -3.49 17.51 25.30
N LEU A 39 -3.06 16.73 24.30
CA LEU A 39 -2.61 17.25 23.02
C LEU A 39 -3.74 17.27 22.00
N GLN A 40 -3.87 18.40 21.30
CA GLN A 40 -4.95 18.65 20.35
C GLN A 40 -4.93 17.67 19.16
N CYS A 41 -3.75 17.43 18.57
CA CYS A 41 -3.55 16.46 17.49
C CYS A 41 -4.09 15.07 17.83
N TYR A 42 -3.78 14.53 19.02
CA TYR A 42 -4.20 13.20 19.45
C TYR A 42 -5.72 13.14 19.71
N ARG A 43 -6.34 14.23 20.15
CA ARG A 43 -7.81 14.31 20.26
C ARG A 43 -8.48 14.24 18.88
N ILE A 44 -7.93 14.92 17.88
CA ILE A 44 -8.43 14.86 16.49
C ILE A 44 -8.22 13.44 15.93
N MET A 45 -7.04 12.85 16.12
CA MET A 45 -6.77 11.47 15.70
C MET A 45 -7.68 10.45 16.38
N ALA A 46 -8.01 10.64 17.67
CA ALA A 46 -8.97 9.79 18.36
C ALA A 46 -10.37 9.89 17.75
N GLN A 47 -10.83 11.09 17.40
CA GLN A 47 -12.11 11.28 16.70
C GLN A 47 -12.11 10.60 15.32
N GLN A 48 -11.03 10.76 14.56
CA GLN A 48 -10.83 10.09 13.27
C GLN A 48 -10.84 8.56 13.42
N GLY A 49 -10.16 8.01 14.44
CA GLY A 49 -10.20 6.58 14.70
C GLY A 49 -11.57 6.07 15.14
N VAL A 50 -12.36 6.87 15.88
CA VAL A 50 -13.77 6.54 16.17
C VAL A 50 -14.57 6.46 14.87
N THR A 51 -14.40 7.41 13.93
CA THR A 51 -15.07 7.33 12.63
C THR A 51 -14.66 6.06 11.85
N HIS A 52 -13.40 5.63 11.91
CA HIS A 52 -12.97 4.38 11.29
C HIS A 52 -13.59 3.14 11.93
N CYS A 53 -13.72 3.12 13.27
CA CYS A 53 -14.41 2.03 13.96
C CYS A 53 -15.90 1.98 13.59
N LEU A 54 -16.55 3.13 13.36
CA LEU A 54 -17.93 3.20 12.88
C LEU A 54 -18.08 2.74 11.42
N MET A 55 -17.01 2.70 10.62
CA MET A 55 -17.02 2.07 9.29
C MET A 55 -16.91 0.54 9.35
N ALA A 56 -16.37 -0.03 10.44
CA ALA A 56 -16.14 -1.47 10.54
C ALA A 56 -17.40 -2.35 10.41
N PRO A 57 -18.57 -1.96 10.98
CA PRO A 57 -19.82 -2.72 10.78
C PRO A 57 -20.16 -2.93 9.30
N TYR A 58 -19.90 -1.94 8.45
CA TYR A 58 -20.15 -2.10 7.01
C TYR A 58 -19.33 -3.22 6.40
N PHE A 59 -18.02 -3.29 6.66
CA PHE A 59 -17.20 -4.36 6.09
C PHE A 59 -17.56 -5.74 6.64
N LEU A 60 -17.94 -5.81 7.92
CA LEU A 60 -18.43 -7.04 8.54
C LEU A 60 -19.73 -7.52 7.86
N PHE A 61 -20.74 -6.64 7.79
CA PHE A 61 -22.05 -6.98 7.23
C PHE A 61 -22.00 -7.20 5.72
N LEU A 62 -21.20 -6.41 4.98
CA LEU A 62 -20.93 -6.67 3.56
C LEU A 62 -20.35 -8.08 3.36
N GLY A 63 -19.46 -8.51 4.26
CA GLY A 63 -18.90 -9.86 4.22
C GLY A 63 -19.95 -10.95 4.48
N VAL A 64 -20.85 -10.72 5.44
CA VAL A 64 -21.99 -11.63 5.75
C VAL A 64 -22.97 -11.68 4.58
N ASP A 65 -23.32 -10.53 4.00
CA ASP A 65 -24.23 -10.44 2.86
C ASP A 65 -23.66 -11.16 1.62
N HIS A 66 -22.35 -11.09 1.39
CA HIS A 66 -21.67 -11.88 0.37
C HIS A 66 -21.55 -13.36 0.72
N PHE A 67 -21.76 -13.77 1.96
CA PHE A 67 -21.84 -15.18 2.35
C PHE A 67 -23.25 -15.75 2.20
N LEU A 68 -24.27 -14.92 2.46
CA LEU A 68 -25.70 -15.30 2.37
C LEU A 68 -26.28 -15.11 0.96
N GLY A 69 -25.75 -14.18 0.19
CA GLY A 69 -26.18 -13.84 -1.17
C GLY A 69 -27.31 -12.83 -1.23
N TYR A 70 -27.69 -12.28 -0.08
CA TYR A 70 -28.70 -11.25 0.09
C TYR A 70 -28.37 -10.39 1.31
N ASP A 71 -28.93 -9.18 1.36
CA ASP A 71 -28.73 -8.25 2.49
C ASP A 71 -29.72 -8.59 3.60
N LEU A 72 -29.20 -9.18 4.69
CA LEU A 72 -30.04 -9.61 5.81
C LEU A 72 -30.66 -8.40 6.50
N CYS A 73 -31.98 -8.25 6.37
CA CYS A 73 -32.75 -7.14 6.98
C CYS A 73 -32.27 -5.74 6.59
N ARG A 74 -31.63 -5.57 5.42
CA ARG A 74 -31.04 -4.27 4.98
C ARG A 74 -29.97 -3.72 5.93
N ILE A 75 -29.32 -4.60 6.70
CA ILE A 75 -28.26 -4.21 7.63
C ILE A 75 -27.01 -3.78 6.85
N GLY A 76 -26.67 -4.46 5.75
CA GLY A 76 -25.58 -4.08 4.86
C GLY A 76 -25.80 -2.70 4.26
N GLN A 77 -27.00 -2.44 3.73
CA GLN A 77 -27.37 -1.15 3.17
C GLN A 77 -27.37 -0.03 4.24
N THR A 78 -27.86 -0.31 5.44
CA THR A 78 -27.87 0.68 6.54
C THR A 78 -26.45 1.01 7.00
N SER A 79 -25.60 -0.01 7.16
CA SER A 79 -24.19 0.17 7.53
C SER A 79 -23.38 0.84 6.41
N LEU A 80 -23.72 0.61 5.13
CA LEU A 80 -23.15 1.33 3.99
C LEU A 80 -23.42 2.84 4.08
N LYS A 81 -24.64 3.25 4.44
CA LYS A 81 -24.99 4.67 4.65
C LYS A 81 -24.16 5.28 5.78
N LEU A 82 -23.96 4.53 6.87
CA LEU A 82 -23.12 4.95 7.99
C LEU A 82 -21.65 5.08 7.58
N MET A 83 -21.09 4.11 6.84
CA MET A 83 -19.74 4.21 6.29
C MET A 83 -19.63 5.44 5.38
N GLY A 84 -20.62 5.63 4.50
CA GLY A 84 -20.72 6.78 3.62
C GLY A 84 -20.57 8.08 4.40
N ALA A 85 -21.38 8.30 5.44
CA ALA A 85 -21.30 9.46 6.33
C ALA A 85 -19.93 9.60 7.01
N CYS A 86 -19.41 8.52 7.59
CA CYS A 86 -18.11 8.53 8.26
C CYS A 86 -16.97 8.92 7.31
N LEU A 87 -17.00 8.51 6.04
CA LEU A 87 -15.98 8.85 5.05
C LEU A 87 -15.93 10.37 4.78
N ARG A 88 -17.09 11.06 4.77
CA ARG A 88 -17.13 12.51 4.57
C ARG A 88 -16.62 13.25 5.80
N SER A 89 -17.00 12.80 7.00
CA SER A 89 -16.48 13.36 8.26
C SER A 89 -14.96 13.14 8.39
N GLU A 90 -14.46 11.98 7.98
CA GLU A 90 -13.03 11.64 7.98
C GLU A 90 -12.22 12.63 7.14
N ALA A 91 -12.69 12.97 5.93
CA ALA A 91 -12.02 13.95 5.09
C ALA A 91 -11.90 15.33 5.75
N ILE A 92 -12.95 15.77 6.48
CA ILE A 92 -12.90 17.00 7.28
C ILE A 92 -11.90 16.86 8.42
N PHE A 93 -11.90 15.74 9.16
CA PHE A 93 -10.91 15.51 10.23
C PHE A 93 -9.47 15.50 9.71
N GLY A 94 -9.24 14.92 8.54
CA GLY A 94 -7.94 14.93 7.86
C GLY A 94 -7.46 16.36 7.58
N PHE A 95 -8.36 17.24 7.13
CA PHE A 95 -8.07 18.67 6.96
C PHE A 95 -7.79 19.37 8.28
N VAL A 96 -8.61 19.15 9.31
CA VAL A 96 -8.41 19.76 10.65
C VAL A 96 -7.07 19.33 11.25
N LEU A 97 -6.66 18.07 11.05
CA LEU A 97 -5.37 17.55 11.49
C LEU A 97 -4.20 18.18 10.72
N ALA A 98 -4.36 18.44 9.42
CA ALA A 98 -3.37 19.16 8.63
C ALA A 98 -3.18 20.60 9.12
N LEU A 99 -4.27 21.30 9.45
CA LEU A 99 -4.21 22.65 10.04
C LEU A 99 -3.54 22.68 11.41
N ASP A 100 -3.79 21.67 12.26
CA ASP A 100 -3.16 21.56 13.58
C ASP A 100 -1.65 21.34 13.45
N ARG A 101 -1.22 20.53 12.47
CA ARG A 101 0.20 20.36 12.12
C ARG A 101 0.82 21.64 11.58
N LEU A 102 0.12 22.36 10.71
CA LEU A 102 0.55 23.67 10.21
C LEU A 102 0.75 24.66 11.36
N LYS A 103 -0.21 24.70 12.30
CA LYS A 103 -0.11 25.52 13.51
C LYS A 103 1.13 25.20 14.32
N LEU A 104 1.37 23.92 14.59
CA LEU A 104 2.47 23.46 15.43
C LEU A 104 3.84 23.71 14.78
N ILE A 105 3.97 23.43 13.47
CA ILE A 105 5.25 23.51 12.76
C ILE A 105 5.62 24.96 12.40
N CYS A 106 4.64 25.77 12.01
CA CYS A 106 4.84 27.17 11.61
C CYS A 106 4.63 28.15 12.78
N ASP A 107 4.36 27.66 13.99
CA ASP A 107 4.09 28.46 15.20
C ASP A 107 2.99 29.53 14.99
N LEU A 108 1.93 29.17 14.27
CA LEU A 108 0.84 30.09 13.96
C LEU A 108 -0.06 30.32 15.19
N THR A 109 -0.22 31.58 15.58
CA THR A 109 -1.13 31.97 16.67
C THR A 109 -2.55 32.16 16.15
N TYR A 110 -3.40 31.16 16.31
CA TYR A 110 -4.85 31.34 16.16
C TYR A 110 -5.63 30.68 17.30
N PRO A 111 -6.87 31.16 17.57
CA PRO A 111 -7.65 30.72 18.72
C PRO A 111 -7.92 29.20 18.73
N LYS A 112 -7.79 28.58 19.91
CA LYS A 112 -7.93 27.12 20.09
C LYS A 112 -9.34 26.59 19.75
N TYR A 113 -10.35 27.44 19.81
CA TYR A 113 -11.73 27.06 19.52
C TYR A 113 -11.96 26.71 18.04
N ILE A 114 -11.12 27.20 17.10
CA ILE A 114 -11.29 26.97 15.65
C ILE A 114 -11.32 25.47 15.32
N HIS A 115 -10.33 24.69 15.79
CA HIS A 115 -10.33 23.25 15.57
C HIS A 115 -11.52 22.54 16.24
N THR A 116 -11.94 23.02 17.42
CA THR A 116 -13.07 22.42 18.14
C THR A 116 -14.36 22.62 17.34
N LEU A 117 -14.56 23.81 16.79
CA LEU A 117 -15.68 24.11 15.90
C LEU A 117 -15.62 23.29 14.61
N LEU A 118 -14.45 23.14 13.98
CA LEU A 118 -14.32 22.31 12.78
C LEU A 118 -14.56 20.82 13.05
N CYS A 119 -14.10 20.30 14.20
CA CYS A 119 -14.41 18.93 14.64
C CYS A 119 -15.91 18.74 14.91
N LEU A 120 -16.56 19.70 15.57
CA LEU A 120 -18.00 19.68 15.79
C LEU A 120 -18.76 19.71 14.46
N PHE A 121 -18.35 20.59 13.55
CA PHE A 121 -18.88 20.67 12.20
C PHE A 121 -18.75 19.33 11.45
N SER A 122 -17.60 18.65 11.56
CA SER A 122 -17.40 17.33 10.95
C SER A 122 -18.40 16.28 11.45
N TRP A 123 -18.63 16.22 12.77
CA TRP A 123 -19.61 15.31 13.37
C TRP A 123 -21.04 15.66 12.97
N CYS A 124 -21.42 16.94 13.05
CA CYS A 124 -22.73 17.40 12.63
C CYS A 124 -22.97 17.09 11.15
N PHE A 125 -21.99 17.35 10.29
CA PHE A 125 -22.08 17.05 8.85
C PHE A 125 -22.30 15.55 8.61
N GLY A 126 -21.51 14.69 9.26
CA GLY A 126 -21.68 13.23 9.14
C GLY A 126 -23.06 12.77 9.60
N ALA A 127 -23.52 13.25 10.76
CA ALA A 127 -24.83 12.91 11.31
C ALA A 127 -25.97 13.38 10.40
N THR A 128 -25.90 14.62 9.87
CA THR A 128 -26.87 15.13 8.90
C THR A 128 -26.84 14.32 7.61
N TYR A 129 -25.66 14.00 7.07
CA TYR A 129 -25.50 13.20 5.86
C TYR A 129 -26.11 11.80 6.03
N PHE A 130 -25.85 11.13 7.16
CA PHE A 130 -26.46 9.85 7.50
C PHE A 130 -27.99 9.97 7.61
N SER A 131 -28.48 10.98 8.33
CA SER A 131 -29.92 11.22 8.52
C SER A 131 -30.64 11.45 7.19
N LEU A 132 -30.04 12.21 6.28
CA LEU A 132 -30.57 12.43 4.93
C LEU A 132 -30.67 11.13 4.14
N LEU A 133 -29.64 10.27 4.20
CA LEU A 133 -29.66 8.96 3.55
C LEU A 133 -30.64 7.96 4.17
N MET A 134 -31.10 8.21 5.40
CA MET A 134 -32.16 7.42 6.04
C MET A 134 -33.57 7.90 5.64
N THR A 135 -33.71 9.05 4.96
CA THR A 135 -35.01 9.53 4.46
C THR A 135 -35.46 8.76 3.21
N PRO A 136 -36.77 8.67 2.93
CA PRO A 136 -37.27 8.00 1.72
C PRO A 136 -36.92 8.72 0.41
N ASN A 137 -36.40 9.95 0.47
CA ASN A 137 -36.12 10.81 -0.68
C ASN A 137 -34.67 10.73 -1.18
N ALA A 138 -33.80 10.00 -0.47
CA ALA A 138 -32.42 9.76 -0.84
C ALA A 138 -32.01 8.33 -0.45
N ASP A 139 -31.26 7.66 -1.33
CA ASP A 139 -30.79 6.32 -1.02
C ASP A 139 -29.38 6.06 -1.54
N PHE A 140 -28.65 5.25 -0.79
CA PHE A 140 -27.33 4.73 -1.14
C PHE A 140 -27.41 3.22 -1.05
N THR A 141 -27.52 2.58 -2.21
CA THR A 141 -27.89 1.17 -2.34
C THR A 141 -26.65 0.30 -2.47
N LEU A 142 -26.71 -0.86 -1.82
CA LEU A 142 -25.71 -1.90 -1.93
C LEU A 142 -26.21 -2.94 -2.92
N ASN A 143 -25.43 -3.19 -3.97
CA ASN A 143 -25.71 -4.26 -4.92
C ASN A 143 -24.67 -5.37 -4.75
N ILE A 144 -25.10 -6.44 -4.07
CA ILE A 144 -24.27 -7.61 -3.71
C ILE A 144 -23.81 -8.35 -4.96
N THR A 145 -24.64 -8.47 -5.99
CA THR A 145 -24.28 -9.23 -7.21
C THR A 145 -23.17 -8.55 -7.99
N THR A 146 -23.11 -7.22 -7.94
CA THR A 146 -22.12 -6.43 -8.69
C THR A 146 -21.01 -5.85 -7.82
N TYR A 147 -20.96 -6.19 -6.53
CA TYR A 147 -19.96 -5.75 -5.55
C TYR A 147 -19.82 -4.22 -5.47
N SER A 148 -20.87 -3.46 -5.78
CA SER A 148 -20.82 -1.99 -5.79
C SER A 148 -21.87 -1.36 -4.90
N SER A 149 -21.49 -0.23 -4.33
CA SER A 149 -22.40 0.77 -3.79
C SER A 149 -22.64 1.88 -4.80
N TYR A 150 -23.88 2.33 -4.99
CA TYR A 150 -24.20 3.49 -5.82
C TYR A 150 -25.38 4.28 -5.24
N PHE A 151 -25.51 5.54 -5.63
CA PHE A 151 -26.65 6.37 -5.26
C PHE A 151 -27.82 6.04 -6.19
N ASP A 152 -28.99 5.81 -5.61
CA ASP A 152 -30.20 5.49 -6.38
C ASP A 152 -30.71 6.75 -7.10
N SER A 153 -30.54 6.81 -8.41
CA SER A 153 -30.95 7.94 -9.24
C SER A 153 -32.47 8.08 -9.39
N THR A 154 -33.26 7.08 -8.97
CA THR A 154 -34.73 7.19 -8.96
C THR A 154 -35.24 8.11 -7.85
N ARG A 155 -34.40 8.40 -6.85
CA ARG A 155 -34.73 9.24 -5.70
C ARG A 155 -34.26 10.68 -5.95
N PRO A 156 -35.13 11.69 -5.70
CA PRO A 156 -34.88 13.06 -6.13
C PRO A 156 -33.66 13.71 -5.45
N TYR A 157 -33.32 13.31 -4.22
CA TYR A 157 -32.21 13.93 -3.48
C TYR A 157 -30.89 13.17 -3.53
N SER A 158 -30.87 11.93 -4.04
CA SER A 158 -29.65 11.12 -4.12
C SER A 158 -28.53 11.79 -4.91
N ALA A 159 -28.85 12.36 -6.08
CA ALA A 159 -27.86 13.02 -6.93
C ALA A 159 -27.25 14.26 -6.26
N TYR A 160 -28.09 15.08 -5.60
CA TYR A 160 -27.63 16.26 -4.87
C TYR A 160 -26.75 15.90 -3.68
N ILE A 161 -27.11 14.86 -2.92
CA ILE A 161 -26.32 14.37 -1.78
C ILE A 161 -24.98 13.80 -2.27
N GLN A 162 -24.98 13.05 -3.37
CA GLN A 162 -23.76 12.54 -3.99
C GLN A 162 -22.84 13.69 -4.41
N GLN A 163 -23.37 14.68 -5.13
CA GLN A 163 -22.60 15.83 -5.60
C GLN A 163 -22.06 16.67 -4.44
N ALA A 164 -22.88 16.95 -3.43
CA ALA A 164 -22.46 17.69 -2.24
C ALA A 164 -21.36 16.95 -1.47
N GLY A 165 -21.52 15.63 -1.26
CA GLY A 165 -20.53 14.79 -0.61
C GLY A 165 -19.21 14.73 -1.40
N TYR A 166 -19.29 14.59 -2.73
CA TYR A 166 -18.12 14.60 -3.60
C TYR A 166 -17.37 15.94 -3.56
N CYS A 167 -18.09 17.06 -3.73
CA CYS A 167 -17.51 18.40 -3.69
C CYS A 167 -16.82 18.65 -2.34
N LEU A 168 -17.47 18.31 -1.23
CA LEU A 168 -16.91 18.48 0.10
C LEU A 168 -15.59 17.69 0.28
N VAL A 169 -15.60 16.39 -0.05
CA VAL A 169 -14.42 15.53 0.10
C VAL A 169 -13.29 16.05 -0.77
N LEU A 170 -13.56 16.37 -2.04
CA LEU A 170 -12.56 16.91 -2.95
C LEU A 170 -11.99 18.24 -2.44
N SER A 171 -12.83 19.17 -1.99
CA SER A 171 -12.38 20.43 -1.40
C SER A 171 -11.51 20.20 -0.17
N CYS A 172 -11.88 19.31 0.74
CA CYS A 172 -11.08 18.96 1.91
C CYS A 172 -9.74 18.33 1.51
N CYS A 173 -9.71 17.43 0.53
CA CYS A 173 -8.48 16.84 0.00
C CYS A 173 -7.55 17.90 -0.62
N CYS A 174 -8.09 18.80 -1.44
CA CYS A 174 -7.34 19.90 -2.06
C CYS A 174 -6.76 20.85 -0.99
N LEU A 175 -7.56 21.26 -0.01
CA LEU A 175 -7.09 22.09 1.09
C LEU A 175 -6.01 21.39 1.94
N THR A 176 -6.20 20.10 2.22
CA THR A 176 -5.21 19.27 2.92
C THR A 176 -3.90 19.18 2.14
N PHE A 177 -3.98 18.98 0.82
CA PHE A 177 -2.81 18.97 -0.06
C PHE A 177 -2.06 20.30 -0.06
N LEU A 178 -2.78 21.42 -0.15
CA LEU A 178 -2.20 22.76 -0.08
C LEU A 178 -1.47 22.97 1.25
N VAL A 179 -2.12 22.62 2.37
CA VAL A 179 -1.51 22.74 3.71
C VAL A 179 -0.25 21.89 3.83
N TYR A 180 -0.26 20.63 3.40
CA TYR A 180 0.94 19.79 3.43
C TYR A 180 2.02 20.27 2.47
N SER A 181 1.67 20.81 1.31
CA SER A 181 2.63 21.41 0.38
C SER A 181 3.31 22.63 1.00
N THR A 182 2.54 23.50 1.66
CA THR A 182 3.09 24.63 2.43
C THR A 182 4.02 24.16 3.55
N LEU A 183 3.64 23.09 4.27
CA LEU A 183 4.50 22.49 5.30
C LEU A 183 5.83 21.97 4.72
N VAL A 184 5.81 21.29 3.56
CA VAL A 184 7.03 20.81 2.90
C VAL A 184 7.92 21.98 2.50
N VAL A 185 7.36 22.99 1.81
CA VAL A 185 8.12 24.17 1.37
C VAL A 185 8.71 24.90 2.57
N PHE A 186 7.95 25.08 3.65
CA PHE A 186 8.42 25.71 4.89
C PHE A 186 9.55 24.91 5.54
N LEU A 187 9.42 23.58 5.65
CA LEU A 187 10.47 22.72 6.20
C LEU A 187 11.74 22.71 5.33
N LEU A 188 11.61 22.73 4.00
CA LEU A 188 12.73 22.86 3.09
C LEU A 188 13.43 24.22 3.20
N TYR A 189 12.66 25.31 3.26
CA TYR A 189 13.17 26.66 3.47
C TYR A 189 13.93 26.77 4.80
N ARG A 190 13.34 26.24 5.88
CA ARG A 190 13.95 26.23 7.21
C ARG A 190 15.24 25.40 7.23
N ARG A 191 15.25 24.24 6.57
CA ARG A 191 16.43 23.39 6.41
C ARG A 191 17.56 24.11 5.68
N TYR A 192 17.23 24.81 4.59
CA TYR A 192 18.19 25.59 3.82
C TYR A 192 18.79 26.73 4.65
N LYS A 193 17.95 27.50 5.36
CA LYS A 193 18.38 28.69 6.10
C LYS A 193 19.16 28.37 7.37
N GLN A 194 18.78 27.35 8.13
CA GLN A 194 19.28 27.17 9.50
C GLN A 194 20.47 26.19 9.62
N LYS A 195 20.93 25.53 8.53
CA LYS A 195 21.98 24.48 8.56
C LYS A 195 21.85 23.52 9.76
N LEU A 196 20.62 23.22 10.18
CA LEU A 196 20.36 22.57 11.46
C LEU A 196 20.75 21.10 11.44
N ASN A 197 21.43 20.69 12.52
CA ASN A 197 21.85 19.32 12.79
C ASN A 197 20.67 18.39 13.17
N ALA A 198 20.97 17.10 13.15
CA ALA A 198 20.10 15.90 13.19
C ALA A 198 18.93 15.81 14.21
N THR A 199 18.70 16.74 15.14
CA THR A 199 17.63 16.60 16.15
C THR A 199 16.19 16.69 15.61
N TYR A 200 16.02 16.95 14.31
CA TYR A 200 14.72 17.07 13.61
C TYR A 200 14.03 15.73 13.24
N PHE A 201 14.58 14.58 13.65
CA PHE A 201 14.06 13.27 13.22
C PHE A 201 12.63 12.95 13.68
N LYS A 202 12.19 13.47 14.84
CA LYS A 202 10.85 13.16 15.38
C LYS A 202 9.72 13.79 14.55
N GLU A 203 9.92 15.01 14.04
CA GLU A 203 8.93 15.70 13.23
C GLU A 203 8.78 15.07 11.83
N LYS A 204 9.87 14.53 11.26
CA LYS A 204 9.85 13.82 9.98
C LYS A 204 8.90 12.63 9.97
N TRP A 205 8.82 11.88 11.07
CA TRP A 205 7.95 10.70 11.16
C TRP A 205 6.47 11.06 11.15
N ILE A 206 6.09 12.11 11.90
CA ILE A 206 4.72 12.62 11.91
C ILE A 206 4.32 13.11 10.52
N PHE A 207 5.25 13.78 9.82
CA PHE A 207 5.03 14.24 8.45
C PHE A 207 4.94 13.08 7.45
N LEU A 208 5.84 12.11 7.53
CA LEU A 208 5.83 10.93 6.65
C LEU A 208 4.54 10.14 6.80
N GLN A 209 4.09 9.93 8.04
CA GLN A 209 2.81 9.31 8.34
C GLN A 209 1.65 10.05 7.66
N ALA A 210 1.64 11.39 7.76
CA ALA A 210 0.65 12.24 7.15
C ALA A 210 0.61 12.10 5.63
N LEU A 211 1.78 12.12 5.01
CA LEU A 211 1.95 12.03 3.57
C LEU A 211 1.50 10.66 3.03
N VAL A 212 1.93 9.59 3.69
CA VAL A 212 1.52 8.22 3.33
C VAL A 212 0.01 8.09 3.41
N ARG A 213 -0.59 8.49 4.54
CA ARG A 213 -2.04 8.46 4.73
C ARG A 213 -2.78 9.25 3.65
N PHE A 214 -2.38 10.51 3.43
CA PHE A 214 -2.97 11.37 2.41
C PHE A 214 -2.87 10.76 0.99
N ALA A 215 -1.73 10.16 0.65
CA ALA A 215 -1.54 9.53 -0.66
C ALA A 215 -2.50 8.35 -0.87
N PHE A 216 -2.71 7.51 0.15
CA PHE A 216 -3.68 6.41 0.08
C PHE A 216 -5.12 6.91 0.01
N ASP A 217 -5.50 7.91 0.82
CA ASP A 217 -6.85 8.50 0.80
C ASP A 217 -7.17 9.15 -0.54
N LEU A 218 -6.22 9.92 -1.10
CA LEU A 218 -6.35 10.54 -2.42
C LEU A 218 -6.46 9.47 -3.52
N SER A 219 -5.61 8.44 -3.47
CA SER A 219 -5.63 7.35 -4.45
C SER A 219 -6.96 6.61 -4.44
N LEU A 220 -7.50 6.31 -3.26
CA LEU A 220 -8.81 5.70 -3.10
C LEU A 220 -9.95 6.60 -3.57
N THR A 221 -9.88 7.90 -3.29
CA THR A 221 -10.88 8.86 -3.74
C THR A 221 -10.91 8.94 -5.26
N ILE A 222 -9.74 8.97 -5.91
CA ILE A 222 -9.62 8.94 -7.37
C ILE A 222 -10.13 7.60 -7.92
N LEU A 223 -9.73 6.48 -7.32
CA LEU A 223 -10.13 5.13 -7.74
C LEU A 223 -11.64 4.93 -7.62
N TYR A 224 -12.27 5.43 -6.56
CA TYR A 224 -13.70 5.29 -6.36
C TYR A 224 -14.52 6.13 -7.34
N ASN A 225 -14.16 7.41 -7.52
CA ASN A 225 -14.96 8.33 -8.35
C ASN A 225 -14.66 8.18 -9.84
N PHE A 226 -13.39 7.99 -10.19
CA PHE A 226 -12.96 7.94 -11.58
C PHE A 226 -12.59 6.53 -12.02
N GLY A 227 -12.40 5.57 -11.11
CA GLY A 227 -11.90 4.25 -11.49
C GLY A 227 -12.78 3.54 -12.51
N SER A 228 -14.11 3.65 -12.44
CA SER A 228 -15.00 3.06 -13.45
C SER A 228 -14.87 3.74 -14.82
N SER A 229 -14.56 5.04 -14.86
CA SER A 229 -14.32 5.79 -16.10
C SER A 229 -12.92 5.50 -16.66
N ILE A 230 -11.92 5.40 -15.78
CA ILE A 230 -10.53 5.17 -16.14
C ILE A 230 -10.39 3.68 -16.54
N PHE A 231 -10.63 2.73 -15.63
CA PHE A 231 -10.43 1.29 -15.84
C PHE A 231 -11.64 0.52 -16.43
N GLY A 232 -12.75 1.20 -16.73
CA GLY A 232 -14.01 0.58 -17.09
C GLY A 232 -14.77 0.01 -15.88
N PRO A 233 -16.09 -0.25 -15.97
CA PRO A 233 -16.88 -0.76 -14.84
C PRO A 233 -16.74 -2.28 -14.66
N SER A 234 -15.81 -2.80 -13.83
CA SER A 234 -15.73 -4.25 -13.52
C SER A 234 -16.04 -4.59 -12.09
N VAL A 235 -16.49 -5.83 -11.92
CA VAL A 235 -16.56 -6.52 -10.64
C VAL A 235 -15.19 -6.57 -9.96
N GLU A 236 -14.10 -6.89 -10.66
CA GLU A 236 -12.76 -7.01 -10.04
C GLU A 236 -12.27 -5.66 -9.52
N LEU A 237 -12.50 -4.58 -10.26
CA LEU A 237 -12.14 -3.23 -9.81
C LEU A 237 -12.90 -2.85 -8.54
N ARG A 238 -14.19 -3.21 -8.45
CA ARG A 238 -15.04 -2.92 -7.30
C ARG A 238 -14.64 -3.73 -6.07
N ILE A 239 -14.34 -5.01 -6.27
CA ILE A 239 -13.74 -5.88 -5.24
C ILE A 239 -12.43 -5.25 -4.76
N ALA A 240 -11.50 -4.94 -5.66
CA ALA A 240 -10.21 -4.36 -5.33
C ALA A 240 -10.35 -3.01 -4.59
N THR A 241 -11.25 -2.15 -5.06
CA THR A 241 -11.55 -0.86 -4.42
C THR A 241 -12.04 -1.08 -2.99
N THR A 242 -12.97 -2.02 -2.77
CA THR A 242 -13.47 -2.36 -1.44
C THR A 242 -12.38 -2.90 -0.52
N ILE A 243 -11.49 -3.78 -1.04
CA ILE A 243 -10.31 -4.28 -0.31
C ILE A 243 -9.39 -3.12 0.08
N CYS A 244 -9.11 -2.21 -0.85
CA CYS A 244 -8.30 -1.03 -0.58
C CYS A 244 -8.97 -0.12 0.47
N TYR A 245 -10.30 0.02 0.48
CA TYR A 245 -11.03 0.75 1.52
C TYR A 245 -10.81 0.12 2.90
N ILE A 246 -11.03 -1.19 3.08
CA ILE A 246 -10.83 -1.82 4.39
C ILE A 246 -9.36 -1.74 4.84
N LEU A 247 -8.41 -1.99 3.93
CA LEU A 247 -6.99 -1.87 4.24
C LEU A 247 -6.62 -0.44 4.64
N ASN A 248 -7.13 0.56 3.91
CA ASN A 248 -6.84 1.94 4.20
C ASN A 248 -7.51 2.41 5.51
N TYR A 249 -8.74 2.03 5.82
CA TYR A 249 -9.44 2.60 6.98
C TYR A 249 -9.27 1.78 8.26
N LEU A 250 -9.07 0.45 8.18
CA LEU A 250 -8.92 -0.40 9.37
C LEU A 250 -7.50 -0.90 9.61
N PHE A 251 -6.67 -1.06 8.58
CA PHE A 251 -5.30 -1.61 8.74
C PHE A 251 -4.21 -0.54 8.75
N LEU A 252 -4.21 0.37 7.79
CA LEU A 252 -3.17 1.39 7.62
C LEU A 252 -3.04 2.31 8.85
N PRO A 253 -4.11 2.83 9.48
CA PRO A 253 -3.96 3.78 10.57
C PRO A 253 -3.40 3.13 11.85
N PRO A 254 -3.86 1.95 12.31
CA PRO A 254 -3.21 1.23 13.40
C PRO A 254 -1.72 0.99 13.16
N LEU A 255 -1.37 0.55 11.93
CA LEU A 255 0.03 0.34 11.55
C LEU A 255 0.84 1.64 11.71
N LEU A 256 0.33 2.73 11.14
CA LEU A 256 0.95 4.06 11.22
C LEU A 256 1.05 4.59 12.66
N TYR A 257 0.06 4.32 13.51
CA TYR A 257 0.09 4.72 14.92
C TYR A 257 1.08 3.90 15.74
N ILE A 258 1.14 2.58 15.53
CA ILE A 258 2.13 1.71 16.16
C ILE A 258 3.53 2.18 15.77
N MET A 259 3.76 2.44 14.48
CA MET A 259 5.02 3.00 13.99
C MET A 259 5.38 4.32 14.69
N MET A 260 4.43 5.25 14.81
CA MET A 260 4.64 6.53 15.48
C MET A 260 4.97 6.37 16.97
N ILE A 261 4.25 5.49 17.68
CA ILE A 261 4.48 5.20 19.09
C ILE A 261 5.87 4.58 19.25
N SER A 262 6.22 3.57 18.46
CA SER A 262 7.54 2.91 18.51
C SER A 262 8.69 3.89 18.27
N CYS A 263 8.54 4.87 17.37
CA CYS A 263 9.51 5.94 17.18
C CYS A 263 9.63 6.88 18.40
N TYR A 264 8.51 7.18 19.07
CA TYR A 264 8.48 8.12 20.19
C TYR A 264 9.04 7.50 21.49
N ASN A 265 8.85 6.18 21.64
CA ASN A 265 9.07 5.44 22.88
C ASN A 265 10.35 4.59 22.89
N SER A 266 11.40 5.00 22.16
CA SER A 266 12.71 4.33 22.15
C SER A 266 13.41 4.24 23.52
N SER A 267 12.76 4.68 24.60
CA SER A 267 13.23 4.66 26.01
C SER A 267 12.29 3.90 26.97
N THR A 268 11.25 3.21 26.49
CA THR A 268 10.18 2.62 27.34
C THR A 268 10.26 1.09 27.48
N PRO A 269 9.66 0.50 28.55
CA PRO A 269 10.05 -0.81 29.08
C PRO A 269 9.57 -2.02 28.25
N LEU A 270 10.26 -3.14 28.49
CA LEU A 270 10.24 -4.46 27.84
C LEU A 270 8.85 -4.94 27.35
N TRP A 271 7.79 -4.77 28.13
CA TRP A 271 6.43 -5.26 27.82
C TRP A 271 5.80 -4.70 26.53
N HIS A 272 6.29 -3.57 26.02
CA HIS A 272 5.82 -3.04 24.74
C HIS A 272 6.48 -3.70 23.52
N MET A 273 7.66 -4.31 23.66
CA MET A 273 8.34 -4.97 22.54
C MET A 273 7.59 -6.21 22.10
N ASP A 274 7.07 -7.01 23.03
CA ASP A 274 6.34 -8.25 22.74
C ASP A 274 5.11 -8.00 21.86
N ALA A 275 4.33 -6.97 22.18
CA ALA A 275 3.14 -6.61 21.39
C ALA A 275 3.49 -6.21 19.94
N VAL A 276 4.63 -5.52 19.74
CA VAL A 276 5.07 -5.12 18.40
C VAL A 276 5.57 -6.34 17.62
N HIS A 277 6.28 -7.28 18.26
CA HIS A 277 6.67 -8.55 17.65
C HIS A 277 5.45 -9.37 17.20
N TYR A 278 4.46 -9.56 18.08
CA TYR A 278 3.25 -10.32 17.73
C TYR A 278 2.44 -9.66 16.62
N THR A 279 2.24 -8.34 16.68
CA THR A 279 1.46 -7.63 15.64
C THR A 279 2.17 -7.62 14.30
N PHE A 280 3.50 -7.46 14.28
CA PHE A 280 4.29 -7.55 13.06
C PHE A 280 4.26 -8.96 12.49
N GLY A 281 4.54 -9.99 13.30
CA GLY A 281 4.49 -11.39 12.90
C GLY A 281 3.14 -11.78 12.32
N ALA A 282 2.05 -11.42 13.00
CA ALA A 282 0.67 -11.63 12.53
C ALA A 282 0.43 -10.99 11.16
N SER A 283 0.87 -9.74 10.99
CA SER A 283 0.69 -9.01 9.73
C SER A 283 1.39 -9.69 8.56
N LEU A 284 2.63 -10.18 8.75
CA LEU A 284 3.36 -10.90 7.70
C LEU A 284 2.68 -12.21 7.32
N LEU A 285 2.24 -13.00 8.31
CA LEU A 285 1.53 -14.26 8.07
C LEU A 285 0.23 -14.04 7.31
N ILE A 286 -0.59 -13.09 7.75
CA ILE A 286 -1.91 -12.86 7.18
C ILE A 286 -1.80 -12.30 5.77
N LEU A 287 -0.94 -11.31 5.55
CA LEU A 287 -0.72 -10.76 4.22
C LEU A 287 -0.23 -11.83 3.26
N THR A 288 0.70 -12.69 3.70
CA THR A 288 1.23 -13.77 2.85
C THR A 288 0.18 -14.84 2.57
N ALA A 289 -0.58 -15.28 3.58
CA ALA A 289 -1.64 -16.26 3.45
C ALA A 289 -2.76 -15.80 2.50
N VAL A 290 -3.05 -14.50 2.47
CA VAL A 290 -4.04 -13.89 1.57
C VAL A 290 -3.49 -13.70 0.15
N CYS A 291 -2.29 -13.13 0.02
CA CYS A 291 -1.79 -12.69 -1.28
C CYS A 291 -1.22 -13.85 -2.11
N LEU A 292 -0.59 -14.84 -1.48
CA LEU A 292 0.07 -15.94 -2.18
C LEU A 292 -0.90 -16.81 -3.02
N PRO A 293 -2.08 -17.24 -2.52
CA PRO A 293 -3.03 -18.02 -3.33
C PRO A 293 -3.53 -17.27 -4.56
N VAL A 294 -3.80 -15.96 -4.42
CA VAL A 294 -4.21 -15.10 -5.54
C VAL A 294 -3.09 -15.06 -6.58
N TYR A 295 -1.84 -14.93 -6.14
CA TYR A 295 -0.70 -14.87 -7.03
C TYR A 295 -0.42 -16.19 -7.76
N MET A 296 -0.51 -17.32 -7.05
CA MET A 296 -0.41 -18.66 -7.63
C MET A 296 -1.48 -18.90 -8.69
N ARG A 297 -2.70 -18.38 -8.49
CA ARG A 297 -3.76 -18.46 -9.49
C ARG A 297 -3.41 -17.68 -10.77
N VAL A 298 -2.78 -16.51 -10.66
CA VAL A 298 -2.35 -15.74 -11.84
C VAL A 298 -1.25 -16.49 -12.60
N ILE A 299 -0.28 -17.08 -11.91
CA ILE A 299 0.75 -17.94 -12.52
C ILE A 299 0.11 -19.10 -13.27
N TYR A 300 -0.84 -19.79 -12.62
CA TYR A 300 -1.57 -20.89 -13.24
C TYR A 300 -2.26 -20.45 -14.54
N ILE A 301 -2.90 -19.28 -14.57
CA ILE A 301 -3.53 -18.74 -15.78
C ILE A 301 -2.50 -18.51 -16.90
N PHE A 302 -1.34 -17.91 -16.58
CA PHE A 302 -0.29 -17.66 -17.57
C PHE A 302 0.29 -18.94 -18.16
N VAL A 303 0.43 -20.00 -17.36
CA VAL A 303 0.98 -21.29 -17.78
C VAL A 303 -0.06 -22.14 -18.52
N ALA A 304 -1.30 -22.20 -18.02
CA ALA A 304 -2.33 -23.09 -18.53
C ALA A 304 -2.95 -22.62 -19.86
N VAL A 305 -3.08 -21.31 -20.08
CA VAL A 305 -3.78 -20.78 -21.26
C VAL A 305 -2.79 -20.64 -22.44
N PRO A 306 -3.00 -21.37 -23.56
CA PRO A 306 -2.06 -21.37 -24.68
C PRO A 306 -1.84 -20.00 -25.33
N LYS A 307 -2.82 -19.09 -25.22
CA LYS A 307 -2.73 -17.72 -25.73
C LYS A 307 -1.61 -16.93 -25.04
N TYR A 308 -1.48 -17.03 -23.72
CA TYR A 308 -0.44 -16.34 -22.96
C TYR A 308 0.92 -17.03 -23.16
N ARG A 309 0.94 -18.37 -23.20
CA ARG A 309 2.15 -19.18 -23.45
C ARG A 309 2.80 -18.98 -24.82
N ARG A 310 2.14 -18.32 -25.77
CA ARG A 310 2.77 -18.02 -27.08
C ARG A 310 3.57 -16.72 -27.07
N LEU A 311 3.38 -15.87 -26.06
CA LEU A 311 3.93 -14.52 -26.02
C LEU A 311 5.12 -14.45 -25.08
N GLN A 312 6.24 -13.92 -25.57
CA GLN A 312 7.49 -13.86 -24.82
C GLN A 312 7.39 -13.01 -23.54
N CYS A 313 6.64 -11.90 -23.57
CA CYS A 313 6.39 -11.08 -22.38
C CYS A 313 5.75 -11.87 -21.22
N TYR A 314 4.77 -12.72 -21.51
CA TYR A 314 4.09 -13.53 -20.49
C TYR A 314 5.00 -14.63 -19.94
N HIS A 315 5.93 -15.15 -20.73
CA HIS A 315 6.98 -16.04 -20.21
C HIS A 315 7.86 -15.31 -19.19
N ILE A 316 8.35 -14.11 -19.52
CA ILE A 316 9.17 -13.31 -18.60
C ILE A 316 8.38 -12.98 -17.32
N MET A 317 7.13 -12.55 -17.45
CA MET A 317 6.25 -12.25 -16.32
C MET A 317 5.97 -13.50 -15.46
N THR A 318 5.85 -14.68 -16.07
CA THR A 318 5.70 -15.94 -15.33
C THR A 318 6.95 -16.25 -14.51
N GLN A 319 8.15 -16.02 -15.06
CA GLN A 319 9.41 -16.18 -14.33
C GLN A 319 9.51 -15.20 -13.15
N GLN A 320 9.13 -13.92 -13.35
CA GLN A 320 9.04 -12.94 -12.25
C GLN A 320 8.03 -13.36 -11.18
N ALA A 321 6.90 -13.91 -11.59
CA ALA A 321 5.88 -14.33 -10.64
C ALA A 321 6.36 -15.54 -9.82
N ILE A 322 7.06 -16.49 -10.43
CA ILE A 322 7.71 -17.59 -9.72
C ILE A 322 8.73 -17.05 -8.72
N THR A 323 9.57 -16.07 -9.08
CA THR A 323 10.53 -15.49 -8.14
C THR A 323 9.85 -14.82 -6.95
N HIS A 324 8.72 -14.14 -7.10
CA HIS A 324 8.02 -13.58 -5.93
C HIS A 324 7.37 -14.67 -5.07
N CYS A 325 6.84 -15.74 -5.65
CA CYS A 325 6.34 -16.88 -4.87
C CYS A 325 7.46 -17.52 -4.04
N LEU A 326 8.68 -17.59 -4.57
CA LEU A 326 9.87 -18.06 -3.84
C LEU A 326 10.30 -17.11 -2.71
N MET A 327 9.86 -15.85 -2.70
CA MET A 327 10.04 -14.93 -1.56
C MET A 327 9.02 -15.16 -0.44
N ALA A 328 7.88 -15.79 -0.70
CA ALA A 328 6.82 -15.99 0.29
C ALA A 328 7.25 -16.78 1.54
N PRO A 329 8.05 -17.86 1.44
CA PRO A 329 8.56 -18.57 2.61
C PRO A 329 9.25 -17.66 3.63
N TYR A 330 10.00 -16.66 3.17
CA TYR A 330 10.65 -15.69 4.06
C TYR A 330 9.62 -14.97 4.94
N PHE A 331 8.55 -14.43 4.35
CA PHE A 331 7.54 -13.70 5.12
C PHE A 331 6.80 -14.60 6.11
N VAL A 332 6.58 -15.87 5.73
CA VAL A 332 5.98 -16.87 6.64
C VAL A 332 6.91 -17.15 7.81
N PHE A 333 8.17 -17.52 7.55
CA PHE A 333 9.09 -17.94 8.60
C PHE A 333 9.53 -16.79 9.50
N VAL A 334 9.72 -15.58 8.95
CA VAL A 334 9.93 -14.37 9.78
C VAL A 334 8.70 -14.06 10.62
N GLY A 335 7.49 -14.23 10.05
CA GLY A 335 6.24 -14.09 10.78
C GLY A 335 6.17 -15.01 12.00
N ILE A 336 6.45 -16.30 11.81
CA ILE A 336 6.54 -17.31 12.87
C ILE A 336 7.64 -16.97 13.87
N GLY A 337 8.84 -16.60 13.39
CA GLY A 337 9.98 -16.26 14.25
C GLY A 337 9.68 -15.08 15.18
N HIS A 338 8.87 -14.11 14.74
CA HIS A 338 8.39 -13.03 15.62
C HIS A 338 7.33 -13.46 16.63
N PHE A 339 6.56 -14.52 16.39
CA PHE A 339 5.68 -15.10 17.40
C PHE A 339 6.45 -15.88 18.46
N ILE A 340 7.46 -16.65 18.02
CA ILE A 340 8.27 -17.49 18.92
C ILE A 340 9.29 -16.64 19.68
N GLY A 341 9.74 -15.53 19.10
CA GLY A 341 10.86 -14.74 19.59
C GLY A 341 12.22 -15.33 19.22
N ASP A 342 12.26 -16.35 18.36
CA ASP A 342 13.47 -17.05 17.95
C ASP A 342 13.37 -17.54 16.49
N ASP A 343 14.51 -17.67 15.80
CA ASP A 343 14.59 -18.21 14.45
C ASP A 343 14.80 -19.72 14.52
N PHE A 344 13.69 -20.45 14.62
CA PHE A 344 13.69 -21.90 14.78
C PHE A 344 14.55 -22.58 13.70
N TYR A 345 15.67 -23.18 14.11
CA TYR A 345 16.68 -23.82 13.25
C TYR A 345 17.28 -22.95 12.14
N GLY A 346 17.22 -21.61 12.24
CA GLY A 346 17.74 -20.71 11.20
C GLY A 346 16.95 -20.77 9.88
N VAL A 347 15.69 -21.20 9.93
CA VAL A 347 14.84 -21.31 8.73
C VAL A 347 14.46 -19.92 8.20
N GLY A 348 14.21 -18.95 9.08
CA GLY A 348 14.02 -17.55 8.75
C GLY A 348 15.26 -16.96 8.06
N GLN A 349 16.46 -17.24 8.57
CA GLN A 349 17.71 -16.81 7.96
C GLN A 349 17.96 -17.48 6.59
N THR A 350 17.71 -18.78 6.45
CA THR A 350 17.82 -19.47 5.16
C THR A 350 16.85 -18.91 4.13
N SER A 351 15.59 -18.69 4.52
CA SER A 351 14.57 -18.11 3.64
C SER A 351 14.86 -16.64 3.30
N LEU A 352 15.48 -15.87 4.20
CA LEU A 352 15.98 -14.52 3.93
C LEU A 352 17.04 -14.52 2.81
N LYS A 353 17.99 -15.47 2.84
CA LYS A 353 19.00 -15.63 1.77
C LYS A 353 18.34 -15.95 0.43
N LEU A 354 17.31 -16.78 0.43
CA LEU A 354 16.53 -17.10 -0.76
C LEU A 354 15.79 -15.86 -1.29
N MET A 355 15.09 -15.12 -0.42
CA MET A 355 14.44 -13.86 -0.81
C MET A 355 15.45 -12.87 -1.38
N ALA A 356 16.62 -12.73 -0.76
CA ALA A 356 17.67 -11.85 -1.26
C ALA A 356 18.05 -12.22 -2.68
N ALA A 357 18.37 -13.48 -2.96
CA ALA A 357 18.68 -13.97 -4.31
C ALA A 357 17.55 -13.69 -5.31
N CYS A 358 16.30 -14.04 -4.98
CA CYS A 358 15.14 -13.82 -5.82
C CYS A 358 14.94 -12.33 -6.16
N LEU A 359 15.24 -11.41 -5.23
CA LEU A 359 15.09 -9.98 -5.47
C LEU A 359 16.08 -9.46 -6.51
N ARG A 360 17.28 -10.02 -6.58
CA ARG A 360 18.28 -9.61 -7.59
C ARG A 360 17.92 -10.19 -8.96
N SER A 361 17.46 -11.44 -9.00
CA SER A 361 16.92 -12.04 -10.23
C SER A 361 15.70 -11.28 -10.76
N GLU A 362 14.81 -10.84 -9.86
CA GLU A 362 13.62 -10.04 -10.21
C GLU A 362 14.00 -8.72 -10.91
N ALA A 363 15.02 -8.01 -10.42
CA ALA A 363 15.50 -6.79 -11.04
C ALA A 363 16.01 -7.03 -12.46
N ILE A 364 16.73 -8.15 -12.69
CA ILE A 364 17.19 -8.55 -14.03
C ILE A 364 15.99 -8.88 -14.92
N PHE A 365 15.00 -9.65 -14.44
CA PHE A 365 13.79 -9.92 -15.22
C PHE A 365 12.99 -8.66 -15.55
N GLY A 366 12.94 -7.68 -14.62
CA GLY A 366 12.31 -6.38 -14.86
C GLY A 366 12.96 -5.62 -16.01
N PHE A 367 14.29 -5.68 -16.10
CA PHE A 367 15.05 -5.15 -17.22
C PHE A 367 14.76 -5.90 -18.54
N VAL A 368 14.73 -7.24 -18.52
CA VAL A 368 14.40 -8.04 -19.72
C VAL A 368 12.99 -7.74 -20.21
N LEU A 369 12.03 -7.56 -19.30
CA LEU A 369 10.65 -7.18 -19.65
C LEU A 369 10.59 -5.77 -20.27
N ALA A 370 11.39 -4.83 -19.78
CA ALA A 370 11.48 -3.50 -20.37
C ALA A 370 12.06 -3.55 -21.80
N LEU A 371 13.09 -4.36 -22.04
CA LEU A 371 13.65 -4.59 -23.38
C LEU A 371 12.62 -5.21 -24.34
N ASP A 372 11.85 -6.19 -23.89
CA ASP A 372 10.81 -6.81 -24.69
C ASP A 372 9.72 -5.80 -25.09
N ARG A 373 9.32 -4.92 -24.16
CA ARG A 373 8.40 -3.81 -24.45
C ARG A 373 8.99 -2.80 -25.42
N LEU A 374 10.28 -2.47 -25.28
CA LEU A 374 10.99 -1.61 -26.22
C LEU A 374 11.00 -2.22 -27.62
N LYS A 375 11.26 -3.53 -27.72
CA LYS A 375 11.24 -4.29 -28.97
C LYS A 375 9.87 -4.19 -29.66
N LEU A 376 8.80 -4.45 -28.90
CA LEU A 376 7.44 -4.47 -29.43
C LEU A 376 6.94 -3.08 -29.82
N ILE A 377 7.20 -2.05 -29.01
CA ILE A 377 6.66 -0.70 -29.23
C ILE A 377 7.44 0.06 -30.31
N CYS A 378 8.77 -0.11 -30.35
CA CYS A 378 9.64 0.56 -31.32
C CYS A 378 9.95 -0.30 -32.56
N ASP A 379 9.34 -1.48 -32.69
CA ASP A 379 9.55 -2.44 -33.79
C ASP A 379 11.04 -2.78 -34.04
N LEU A 380 11.80 -2.98 -32.96
CA LEU A 380 13.23 -3.28 -33.05
C LEU A 380 13.45 -4.75 -33.48
N ARG A 381 14.29 -4.96 -34.50
CA ARG A 381 14.60 -6.30 -35.03
C ARG A 381 15.86 -6.87 -34.40
N TYR A 382 15.76 -7.39 -33.17
CA TYR A 382 16.82 -8.21 -32.56
C TYR A 382 16.31 -9.61 -32.18
N PRO A 383 17.17 -10.64 -32.16
CA PRO A 383 16.73 -12.03 -32.00
C PRO A 383 16.15 -12.30 -30.61
N ASN A 384 15.11 -13.14 -30.55
CA ASN A 384 14.50 -13.58 -29.28
C ASN A 384 15.48 -14.33 -28.36
N LEU A 385 16.57 -14.84 -28.93
CA LEU A 385 17.67 -15.47 -28.21
C LEU A 385 18.24 -14.54 -27.13
N LEU A 386 18.28 -13.23 -27.35
CA LEU A 386 18.80 -12.27 -26.37
C LEU A 386 18.01 -12.31 -25.05
N HIS A 387 16.68 -12.24 -25.14
CA HIS A 387 15.80 -12.32 -23.97
C HIS A 387 15.93 -13.66 -23.25
N THR A 388 15.95 -14.78 -24.00
CA THR A 388 16.09 -16.11 -23.42
C THR A 388 17.41 -16.26 -22.68
N SER A 389 18.52 -15.78 -23.27
CA SER A 389 19.83 -15.79 -22.63
C SER A 389 19.87 -14.93 -21.37
N LEU A 390 19.25 -13.74 -21.39
CA LEU A 390 19.17 -12.88 -20.20
C LEU A 390 18.30 -13.50 -19.09
N CYS A 391 17.22 -14.20 -19.44
CA CYS A 391 16.41 -14.94 -18.46
C CYS A 391 17.17 -16.11 -17.83
N ILE A 392 17.93 -16.87 -18.62
CA ILE A 392 18.81 -17.95 -18.12
C ILE A 392 19.87 -17.34 -17.20
N PHE A 393 20.50 -16.25 -17.63
CA PHE A 393 21.47 -15.52 -16.82
C PHE A 393 20.88 -15.06 -15.48
N SER A 394 19.64 -14.54 -15.47
CA SER A 394 18.95 -14.11 -14.25
C SER A 394 18.78 -15.25 -13.22
N TRP A 395 18.37 -16.44 -13.69
CA TRP A 395 18.25 -17.62 -12.84
C TRP A 395 19.60 -18.12 -12.33
N CYS A 396 20.59 -18.24 -13.23
CA CYS A 396 21.94 -18.64 -12.86
C CYS A 396 22.54 -17.68 -11.83
N PHE A 397 22.33 -16.36 -12.02
CA PHE A 397 22.77 -15.34 -11.08
C PHE A 397 22.11 -15.51 -9.71
N GLY A 398 20.79 -15.70 -9.65
CA GLY A 398 20.07 -15.92 -8.39
C GLY A 398 20.54 -17.17 -7.66
N ILE A 399 20.67 -18.30 -8.37
CA ILE A 399 21.14 -19.57 -7.81
C ILE A 399 22.57 -19.42 -7.29
N ALA A 400 23.47 -18.79 -8.06
CA ALA A 400 24.84 -18.54 -7.63
C ALA A 400 24.87 -17.64 -6.38
N TYR A 401 24.10 -16.55 -6.38
CA TYR A 401 24.00 -15.62 -5.24
C TYR A 401 23.52 -16.33 -3.97
N PHE A 402 22.47 -17.14 -4.07
CA PHE A 402 21.98 -17.95 -2.97
C PHE A 402 23.03 -18.96 -2.49
N SER A 403 23.67 -19.68 -3.41
CA SER A 403 24.69 -20.68 -3.09
C SER A 403 25.87 -20.07 -2.33
N VAL A 404 26.35 -18.89 -2.75
CA VAL A 404 27.44 -18.22 -2.03
C VAL A 404 26.99 -17.79 -0.63
N LEU A 405 25.77 -17.29 -0.46
CA LEU A 405 25.21 -16.97 0.86
C LEU A 405 24.99 -18.19 1.77
N MET A 406 24.92 -19.39 1.21
CA MET A 406 24.87 -20.64 1.98
C MET A 406 26.26 -21.14 2.41
N THR A 407 27.35 -20.55 1.90
CA THR A 407 28.72 -20.89 2.33
C THR A 407 29.08 -20.25 3.67
N PRO A 408 30.00 -20.83 4.46
CA PRO A 408 30.44 -20.22 5.73
C PRO A 408 31.24 -18.92 5.55
N LYS A 409 31.59 -18.54 4.30
CA LYS A 409 32.40 -17.37 3.97
C LYS A 409 31.60 -16.10 3.67
N ALA A 410 30.28 -16.21 3.57
CA ALA A 410 29.36 -15.09 3.42
C ALA A 410 28.08 -15.36 4.21
N ASP A 411 27.51 -14.31 4.80
CA ASP A 411 26.24 -14.47 5.51
C ASP A 411 25.34 -13.23 5.36
N PHE A 412 24.04 -13.50 5.35
CA PHE A 412 22.98 -12.51 5.37
C PHE A 412 22.05 -12.88 6.51
N THR A 413 22.20 -12.17 7.62
CA THR A 413 21.66 -12.54 8.92
C THR A 413 20.35 -11.81 9.17
N LEU A 414 19.37 -12.53 9.71
CA LEU A 414 18.12 -11.98 10.20
C LEU A 414 18.27 -11.70 11.70
N ASN A 415 18.01 -10.47 12.13
CA ASN A 415 17.95 -10.16 13.55
C ASN A 415 16.49 -9.81 13.93
N ILE A 416 15.82 -10.79 14.53
CA ILE A 416 14.42 -10.71 14.96
C ILE A 416 14.20 -9.52 15.90
N ASN A 417 15.10 -9.29 16.86
CA ASN A 417 14.97 -8.21 17.83
C ASN A 417 15.02 -6.81 17.20
N THR A 418 15.72 -6.69 16.07
CA THR A 418 15.88 -5.40 15.37
C THR A 418 14.98 -5.25 14.15
N TYR A 419 14.22 -6.29 13.79
CA TYR A 419 13.36 -6.34 12.59
C TYR A 419 14.12 -6.03 11.29
N SER A 420 15.44 -6.24 11.27
CA SER A 420 16.28 -5.98 10.10
C SER A 420 17.07 -7.21 9.69
N SER A 421 17.32 -7.26 8.39
CA SER A 421 18.34 -8.10 7.78
C SER A 421 19.58 -7.25 7.47
N TYR A 422 20.76 -7.83 7.63
CA TYR A 422 22.03 -7.19 7.28
C TYR A 422 23.07 -8.24 6.88
N PHE A 423 24.07 -7.82 6.11
CA PHE A 423 25.20 -8.66 5.76
C PHE A 423 26.18 -8.71 6.93
N ASP A 424 26.61 -9.91 7.32
CA ASP A 424 27.60 -10.07 8.38
C ASP A 424 29.00 -9.77 7.84
N ASN A 425 29.47 -8.54 8.08
CA ASN A 425 30.78 -8.07 7.64
C ASN A 425 31.96 -8.73 8.36
N SER A 426 31.72 -9.59 9.38
CA SER A 426 32.77 -10.42 9.94
C SER A 426 33.25 -11.52 8.97
N LYS A 427 32.43 -11.85 7.96
CA LYS A 427 32.75 -12.84 6.94
C LYS A 427 33.40 -12.18 5.71
N PRO A 428 34.43 -12.80 5.12
CA PRO A 428 35.27 -12.14 4.10
C PRO A 428 34.52 -11.82 2.80
N TYR A 429 33.45 -12.54 2.45
CA TYR A 429 32.73 -12.33 1.19
C TYR A 429 31.40 -11.58 1.33
N SER A 430 30.92 -11.32 2.55
CA SER A 430 29.63 -10.65 2.76
C SER A 430 29.58 -9.25 2.14
N SER A 431 30.64 -8.45 2.34
CA SER A 431 30.72 -7.08 1.80
C SER A 431 30.75 -7.05 0.28
N TYR A 432 31.50 -7.97 -0.34
CA TYR A 432 31.56 -8.11 -1.79
C TYR A 432 30.21 -8.53 -2.37
N ILE A 433 29.52 -9.49 -1.77
CA ILE A 433 28.19 -9.95 -2.21
C ILE A 433 27.13 -8.86 -2.04
N GLN A 434 27.23 -8.08 -0.96
CA GLN A 434 26.38 -6.91 -0.76
C GLN A 434 26.59 -5.89 -1.89
N GLN A 435 27.85 -5.56 -2.20
CA GLN A 435 28.20 -4.61 -3.25
C GLN A 435 27.75 -5.10 -4.64
N ILE A 436 28.00 -6.38 -4.96
CA ILE A 436 27.54 -6.98 -6.21
C ILE A 436 26.02 -6.91 -6.31
N GLY A 437 25.30 -7.35 -5.27
CA GLY A 437 23.84 -7.33 -5.25
C GLY A 437 23.27 -5.91 -5.39
N TYR A 438 23.86 -4.94 -4.69
CA TYR A 438 23.48 -3.53 -4.79
C TYR A 438 23.72 -2.97 -6.20
N CYS A 439 24.92 -3.17 -6.76
CA CYS A 439 25.27 -2.73 -8.10
C CYS A 439 24.35 -3.35 -9.16
N THR A 440 24.07 -4.65 -9.08
CA THR A 440 23.16 -5.34 -10.01
C THR A 440 21.77 -4.69 -10.00
N VAL A 441 21.16 -4.52 -8.81
CA VAL A 441 19.83 -3.92 -8.69
C VAL A 441 19.82 -2.49 -9.22
N LEU A 442 20.81 -1.67 -8.84
CA LEU A 442 20.91 -0.28 -9.26
C LEU A 442 21.09 -0.13 -10.77
N VAL A 443 21.95 -0.94 -11.39
CA VAL A 443 22.18 -0.93 -12.84
C VAL A 443 20.92 -1.39 -13.57
N CYS A 444 20.29 -2.50 -13.16
CA CYS A 444 19.07 -3.00 -13.78
C CYS A 444 17.92 -1.98 -13.70
N TYR A 445 17.70 -1.35 -12.54
CA TYR A 445 16.66 -0.33 -12.41
C TYR A 445 17.00 0.96 -13.16
N SER A 446 18.26 1.40 -13.20
CA SER A 446 18.67 2.54 -14.03
C SER A 446 18.43 2.29 -15.51
N LEU A 447 18.82 1.12 -16.03
CA LEU A 447 18.59 0.76 -17.43
C LEU A 447 17.09 0.63 -17.74
N THR A 448 16.32 0.04 -16.82
CA THR A 448 14.86 -0.06 -16.93
C THR A 448 14.21 1.33 -16.99
N PHE A 449 14.66 2.27 -16.15
CA PHE A 449 14.19 3.66 -16.15
C PHE A 449 14.48 4.38 -17.47
N ILE A 450 15.70 4.21 -18.01
CA ILE A 450 16.09 4.79 -19.30
C ILE A 450 15.18 4.26 -20.40
N ILE A 451 15.00 2.94 -20.48
CA ILE A 451 14.13 2.31 -21.47
C ILE A 451 12.69 2.82 -21.38
N TYR A 452 12.11 2.86 -20.18
CA TYR A 452 10.74 3.37 -20.02
C TYR A 452 10.63 4.86 -20.34
N SER A 453 11.65 5.65 -20.01
CA SER A 453 11.71 7.07 -20.37
C SER A 453 11.78 7.27 -21.89
N THR A 454 12.57 6.46 -22.59
CA THR A 454 12.63 6.42 -24.07
C THR A 454 11.29 6.00 -24.66
N LEU A 455 10.61 5.00 -24.08
CA LEU A 455 9.27 4.58 -24.50
C LEU A 455 8.24 5.70 -24.35
N VAL A 456 8.25 6.45 -23.24
CA VAL A 456 7.38 7.63 -23.05
C VAL A 456 7.66 8.68 -24.11
N ALA A 457 8.93 9.05 -24.28
CA ALA A 457 9.31 10.07 -25.26
C ALA A 457 8.91 9.67 -26.68
N TYR A 458 9.12 8.40 -27.05
CA TYR A 458 8.72 7.84 -28.34
C TYR A 458 7.19 7.87 -28.53
N LEU A 459 6.42 7.43 -27.53
CA LEU A 459 4.95 7.45 -27.58
C LEU A 459 4.39 8.87 -27.63
N LEU A 460 4.99 9.83 -26.91
CA LEU A 460 4.62 11.25 -26.96
C LEU A 460 4.94 11.86 -28.33
N HIS A 461 6.12 11.58 -28.88
CA HIS A 461 6.51 12.04 -30.22
C HIS A 461 5.57 11.48 -31.29
N ARG A 462 5.26 10.18 -31.22
CA ARG A 462 4.31 9.52 -32.13
C ARG A 462 2.91 10.13 -32.02
N ARG A 463 2.44 10.41 -30.80
CA ARG A 463 1.15 11.07 -30.55
C ARG A 463 1.10 12.47 -31.16
N TYR A 464 2.17 13.24 -31.01
CA TYR A 464 2.26 14.58 -31.59
C TYR A 464 2.20 14.53 -33.12
N LYS A 465 2.89 13.56 -33.74
CA LYS A 465 2.99 13.46 -35.21
C LYS A 465 1.76 12.86 -35.88
N GLN A 466 1.08 11.90 -35.26
CA GLN A 466 0.08 11.07 -35.97
C GLN A 466 -1.38 11.48 -35.83
N MET A 467 -1.78 12.47 -34.99
CA MET A 467 -3.17 12.99 -34.92
C MET A 467 -4.26 11.87 -34.92
N LEU A 468 -4.00 10.68 -34.37
CA LEU A 468 -4.83 9.49 -34.63
C LEU A 468 -5.29 8.71 -33.39
N ASN A 469 -6.61 8.46 -33.45
CA ASN A 469 -7.43 7.28 -33.12
C ASN A 469 -7.45 6.61 -31.73
N ALA A 470 -8.68 6.24 -31.34
CA ALA A 470 -9.10 5.67 -30.06
C ALA A 470 -8.44 4.32 -29.67
N ASN A 471 -7.77 3.61 -30.57
CA ASN A 471 -7.08 2.35 -30.22
C ASN A 471 -5.80 2.54 -29.38
N TYR A 472 -5.35 3.78 -29.17
CA TYR A 472 -4.21 4.14 -28.32
C TYR A 472 -4.41 3.81 -26.83
N PHE A 473 -5.66 3.66 -26.37
CA PHE A 473 -5.95 3.48 -24.95
C PHE A 473 -5.36 2.20 -24.34
N LYS A 474 -5.25 1.09 -25.10
CA LYS A 474 -4.74 -0.18 -24.57
C LYS A 474 -3.25 -0.14 -24.21
N GLU A 475 -2.44 0.55 -25.02
CA GLU A 475 -0.99 0.66 -24.78
C GLU A 475 -0.65 1.50 -23.55
N LYS A 476 -1.46 2.55 -23.29
CA LYS A 476 -1.31 3.40 -22.10
C LYS A 476 -1.39 2.60 -20.80
N TRP A 477 -2.22 1.56 -20.76
CA TRP A 477 -2.41 0.73 -19.56
C TRP A 477 -1.21 -0.13 -19.22
N ILE A 478 -0.67 -0.81 -20.22
CA ILE A 478 0.53 -1.63 -20.08
C ILE A 478 1.70 -0.74 -19.61
N PHE A 479 1.79 0.47 -20.16
CA PHE A 479 2.78 1.45 -19.75
C PHE A 479 2.58 1.93 -18.30
N LEU A 480 1.36 2.36 -17.94
CA LEU A 480 1.05 2.84 -16.59
C LEU A 480 1.34 1.77 -15.54
N GLN A 481 1.00 0.52 -15.82
CA GLN A 481 1.31 -0.61 -14.96
C GLN A 481 2.82 -0.76 -14.71
N ALA A 482 3.64 -0.70 -15.76
CA ALA A 482 5.09 -0.73 -15.62
C ALA A 482 5.61 0.45 -14.80
N LEU A 483 5.11 1.65 -15.07
CA LEU A 483 5.53 2.85 -14.37
C LEU A 483 5.21 2.76 -12.88
N VAL A 484 3.99 2.35 -12.52
CA VAL A 484 3.57 2.16 -11.13
C VAL A 484 4.46 1.12 -10.46
N ARG A 485 4.62 -0.05 -11.08
CA ARG A 485 5.48 -1.11 -10.56
C ARG A 485 6.92 -0.63 -10.32
N PHE A 486 7.52 -0.03 -11.34
CA PHE A 486 8.88 0.52 -11.27
C PHE A 486 9.01 1.57 -10.17
N ALA A 487 8.03 2.47 -10.02
CA ALA A 487 8.05 3.49 -8.98
C ALA A 487 8.05 2.86 -7.57
N PHE A 488 7.21 1.84 -7.33
CA PHE A 488 7.20 1.14 -6.04
C PHE A 488 8.51 0.38 -5.77
N ASP A 489 9.07 -0.30 -6.76
CA ASP A 489 10.35 -1.01 -6.64
C ASP A 489 11.51 -0.04 -6.34
N LEU A 490 11.55 1.10 -7.03
CA LEU A 490 12.55 2.15 -6.83
C LEU A 490 12.41 2.78 -5.44
N ILE A 491 11.19 3.14 -5.04
CA ILE A 491 10.89 3.68 -3.71
C ILE A 491 11.40 2.70 -2.65
N LEU A 492 11.01 1.43 -2.71
CA LEU A 492 11.46 0.42 -1.76
C LEU A 492 12.97 0.26 -1.71
N THR A 493 13.62 0.27 -2.86
CA THR A 493 15.08 0.16 -2.96
C THR A 493 15.77 1.36 -2.32
N ILE A 494 15.26 2.57 -2.53
CA ILE A 494 15.77 3.78 -1.88
C ILE A 494 15.55 3.70 -0.37
N PHE A 495 14.35 3.31 0.08
CA PHE A 495 14.05 3.17 1.51
C PHE A 495 14.88 2.09 2.20
N TYR A 496 15.17 0.98 1.53
CA TYR A 496 16.00 -0.09 2.09
C TYR A 496 17.46 0.34 2.23
N ASN A 497 18.05 0.95 1.19
CA ASN A 497 19.47 1.32 1.19
C ASN A 497 19.76 2.62 1.94
N PHE A 498 18.91 3.64 1.77
CA PHE A 498 19.13 4.97 2.30
C PHE A 498 18.19 5.33 3.43
N GLY A 499 17.12 4.59 3.67
CA GLY A 499 16.12 4.94 4.67
C GLY A 499 16.70 5.05 6.08
N SER A 500 17.62 4.16 6.47
CA SER A 500 18.31 4.24 7.77
C SER A 500 19.15 5.52 7.92
N SER A 501 19.77 5.99 6.84
CA SER A 501 20.52 7.25 6.80
C SER A 501 19.59 8.48 6.78
N ILE A 502 18.50 8.42 6.01
CA ILE A 502 17.57 9.55 5.79
C ILE A 502 16.64 9.78 7.00
N LEU A 503 16.18 8.70 7.63
CA LEU A 503 15.14 8.67 8.67
C LEU A 503 15.65 8.15 10.03
N GLY A 504 16.94 7.81 10.12
CA GLY A 504 17.56 7.26 11.32
C GLY A 504 17.30 5.75 11.48
N HIS A 505 17.98 5.12 12.44
CA HIS A 505 17.83 3.69 12.77
C HIS A 505 16.52 3.40 13.55
N SER A 506 15.38 3.79 12.98
CA SER A 506 14.07 3.53 13.58
C SER A 506 13.60 2.10 13.30
N THR A 507 13.17 1.38 14.34
CA THR A 507 12.52 0.08 14.24
C THR A 507 11.24 0.14 13.41
N ALA A 508 10.47 1.23 13.53
CA ALA A 508 9.25 1.42 12.76
C ALA A 508 9.51 1.48 11.25
N LEU A 509 10.63 2.06 10.84
CA LEU A 509 11.03 2.08 9.43
C LEU A 509 11.24 0.67 8.91
N LYS A 510 11.98 -0.15 9.66
CA LYS A 510 12.30 -1.51 9.26
C LYS A 510 11.05 -2.38 9.13
N ILE A 511 10.14 -2.25 10.10
CA ILE A 511 8.82 -2.88 10.06
C ILE A 511 8.04 -2.44 8.81
N ALA A 512 7.97 -1.14 8.55
CA ALA A 512 7.25 -0.60 7.40
C ALA A 512 7.85 -1.05 6.08
N THR A 513 9.19 -1.02 5.96
CA THR A 513 9.90 -1.49 4.79
C THR A 513 9.59 -2.97 4.54
N SER A 514 9.62 -3.84 5.56
CA SER A 514 9.24 -5.26 5.42
C SER A 514 7.79 -5.47 5.00
N ILE A 515 6.83 -4.72 5.55
CA ILE A 515 5.42 -4.81 5.12
C ILE A 515 5.27 -4.32 3.68
N CYS A 516 5.91 -3.21 3.32
CA CYS A 516 5.90 -2.70 1.96
C CYS A 516 6.56 -3.68 0.98
N TYR A 517 7.57 -4.46 1.39
CA TYR A 517 8.12 -5.56 0.59
C TYR A 517 7.04 -6.61 0.28
N ILE A 518 6.27 -7.07 1.27
CA ILE A 518 5.16 -8.01 1.02
C ILE A 518 4.14 -7.42 0.06
N LEU A 519 3.68 -6.20 0.34
CA LEU A 519 2.67 -5.54 -0.47
C LEU A 519 3.17 -5.33 -1.90
N ASN A 520 4.43 -4.97 -2.07
CA ASN A 520 4.99 -4.77 -3.38
C ASN A 520 5.21 -6.09 -4.13
N TYR A 521 5.71 -7.16 -3.52
CA TYR A 521 6.05 -8.37 -4.29
C TYR A 521 4.89 -9.38 -4.40
N LEU A 522 3.99 -9.44 -3.41
CA LEU A 522 2.88 -10.41 -3.39
C LEU A 522 1.52 -9.79 -3.70
N PHE A 523 1.27 -8.51 -3.38
CA PHE A 523 -0.06 -7.89 -3.56
C PHE A 523 -0.17 -7.03 -4.82
N LEU A 524 0.80 -6.15 -5.07
CA LEU A 524 0.77 -5.21 -6.19
C LEU A 524 0.77 -5.90 -7.57
N PRO A 525 1.59 -6.94 -7.84
CA PRO A 525 1.64 -7.57 -9.17
C PRO A 525 0.34 -8.28 -9.55
N PRO A 526 -0.31 -9.13 -8.72
CA PRO A 526 -1.61 -9.70 -9.07
C PRO A 526 -2.67 -8.63 -9.30
N LEU A 527 -2.70 -7.58 -8.46
CA LEU A 527 -3.61 -6.46 -8.63
C LEU A 527 -3.43 -5.81 -10.02
N LEU A 528 -2.19 -5.51 -10.38
CA LEU A 528 -1.84 -4.93 -11.68
C LEU A 528 -2.17 -5.87 -12.86
N TYR A 529 -2.01 -7.18 -12.71
CA TYR A 529 -2.34 -8.16 -13.76
C TYR A 529 -3.85 -8.30 -13.96
N VAL A 530 -4.63 -8.35 -12.89
CA VAL A 530 -6.09 -8.38 -12.94
C VAL A 530 -6.65 -7.15 -13.66
N VAL A 531 -6.04 -5.98 -13.42
CA VAL A 531 -6.43 -4.73 -14.10
C VAL A 531 -6.15 -4.76 -15.62
N ILE A 532 -5.13 -5.49 -16.08
CA ILE A 532 -4.74 -5.53 -17.51
C ILE A 532 -5.43 -6.62 -18.33
N ILE A 533 -5.75 -7.76 -17.71
CA ILE A 533 -6.38 -8.89 -18.43
C ILE A 533 -7.76 -8.51 -18.98
N ARG A 534 -8.32 -7.41 -18.46
CA ARG A 534 -9.56 -6.80 -18.88
C ARG A 534 -9.39 -5.89 -20.08
#